data_AF-E3PST5-F1
#
_entry.id   AF-E3PST5-F1
#
_cell.length_a   1.000
_cell.length_b   1.000
_cell.length_c   1.000
_cell.angle_alpha   90.00
_cell.angle_beta   90.00
_cell.angle_gamma   90.00
#
_symmetry.space_group_name_H-M   'P 1'
#
loop_
_entity.id
_entity.type
_entity.pdbx_description
1 polymer ?
#
loop_
_entity_poly.entity_id
_entity_poly.type
_entity_poly.pdbx_seq_one_letter_code
_entity_poly.pdbx_strand_id
1 'polypeptide(L)'
;MSFMDKMAQTLNKVGEKTSEVANTTKTKMDIAKVKSNVDEKYKLLGELVYTALKENKTVDDQVQAYINEIDILKAEIANLESQLGE
;
A
#
# COMPACT_ATOMS: atom_id res chain seq x y z
N MET A 1 -34.41 13.24 26.84
CA MET A 1 -33.77 13.43 25.52
C MET A 1 -34.87 13.69 24.51
N SER A 2 -34.87 14.85 23.88
CA SER A 2 -35.85 15.19 22.86
C SER A 2 -35.63 14.34 21.59
N PHE A 3 -36.66 14.20 20.77
CA PHE A 3 -36.57 13.51 19.47
C PHE A 3 -35.51 14.17 18.56
N MET A 4 -35.34 15.50 18.69
CA MET A 4 -34.31 16.28 18.01
C MET A 4 -32.89 15.90 18.45
N ASP A 5 -32.67 15.61 19.75
CA ASP A 5 -31.36 15.18 20.25
C ASP A 5 -30.95 13.81 19.69
N LYS A 6 -31.91 12.88 19.57
CA LYS A 6 -31.68 11.56 18.97
C LYS A 6 -31.40 11.67 17.46
N MET A 7 -32.09 12.57 16.76
CA MET A 7 -31.88 12.82 15.33
C MET A 7 -30.51 13.46 15.08
N ALA A 8 -30.10 14.45 15.88
CA ALA A 8 -28.79 15.08 15.80
C ALA A 8 -27.64 14.09 16.09
N GLN A 9 -27.77 13.24 17.11
CA GLN A 9 -26.79 12.18 17.38
C GLN A 9 -26.71 11.14 16.25
N THR A 10 -27.82 10.82 15.61
CA THR A 10 -27.85 9.88 14.49
C THR A 10 -27.21 10.48 13.24
N LEU A 11 -27.49 11.76 12.94
CA LEU A 11 -26.86 12.48 11.83
C LEU A 11 -25.35 12.63 12.01
N ASN A 12 -24.88 13.00 13.20
CA ASN A 12 -23.45 13.09 13.50
C ASN A 12 -22.76 11.71 13.38
N LYS A 13 -23.37 10.64 13.92
CA LYS A 13 -22.83 9.27 13.78
C LYS A 13 -22.82 8.76 12.35
N VAL A 14 -23.79 9.16 11.52
CA VAL A 14 -23.82 8.78 10.10
C VAL A 14 -22.73 9.52 9.33
N GLY A 15 -22.52 10.81 9.59
CA GLY A 15 -21.44 11.60 8.97
C GLY A 15 -20.03 11.12 9.36
N GLU A 16 -19.83 10.76 10.62
CA GLU A 16 -18.54 10.21 11.08
C GLU A 16 -18.24 8.84 10.45
N LYS A 17 -19.23 7.93 10.42
CA LYS A 17 -19.07 6.60 9.81
C LYS A 17 -18.82 6.64 8.30
N THR A 18 -19.45 7.56 7.56
CA THR A 18 -19.21 7.67 6.12
C THR A 18 -17.82 8.20 5.81
N SER A 19 -17.32 9.14 6.61
CA SER A 19 -15.96 9.67 6.48
C SER A 19 -14.90 8.61 6.81
N GLU A 20 -15.11 7.84 7.88
CA GLU A 20 -14.23 6.75 8.29
C GLU A 20 -14.14 5.64 7.22
N VAL A 21 -15.28 5.17 6.70
CA VAL A 21 -15.33 4.15 5.64
C VAL A 21 -14.66 4.62 4.35
N ALA A 22 -14.83 5.89 3.98
CA ALA A 22 -14.18 6.47 2.80
C ALA A 22 -12.65 6.50 2.97
N ASN A 23 -12.17 6.90 4.15
CA ASN A 23 -10.74 6.91 4.48
C ASN A 23 -10.16 5.49 4.45
N THR A 24 -10.82 4.51 5.08
CA THR A 24 -10.41 3.10 5.02
C THR A 24 -10.33 2.56 3.59
N THR A 25 -11.33 2.89 2.76
CA THR A 25 -11.37 2.43 1.36
C THR A 25 -10.21 3.01 0.55
N LYS A 26 -9.93 4.31 0.73
CA LYS A 26 -8.80 4.98 0.09
C LYS A 26 -7.47 4.34 0.48
N THR A 27 -7.22 4.16 1.79
CA THR A 27 -5.99 3.55 2.27
C THR A 27 -5.82 2.12 1.77
N LYS A 28 -6.90 1.33 1.67
CA LYS A 28 -6.85 -0.01 1.05
C LYS A 28 -6.49 0.02 -0.44
N MET A 29 -7.00 0.99 -1.20
CA MET A 29 -6.61 1.18 -2.60
C MET A 29 -5.13 1.57 -2.72
N ASP A 30 -4.65 2.46 -1.85
CA ASP A 30 -3.25 2.87 -1.85
C ASP A 30 -2.33 1.67 -1.54
N ILE A 31 -2.68 0.83 -0.55
CA ILE A 31 -1.95 -0.43 -0.28
C ILE A 31 -1.95 -1.35 -1.49
N ALA A 32 -3.10 -1.55 -2.15
CA ALA A 32 -3.19 -2.41 -3.32
C ALA A 32 -2.30 -1.91 -4.47
N LYS A 33 -2.24 -0.58 -4.66
CA LYS A 33 -1.36 0.05 -5.64
C LYS A 33 0.12 -0.17 -5.31
N VAL A 34 0.52 0.05 -4.06
CA VAL A 34 1.92 -0.16 -3.63
C VAL A 34 2.31 -1.64 -3.73
N LYS A 35 1.41 -2.58 -3.38
CA LYS A 35 1.62 -4.02 -3.59
C LYS A 35 1.83 -4.36 -5.07
N SER A 36 1.03 -3.79 -5.97
CA SER A 36 1.24 -3.97 -7.41
C SER A 36 2.60 -3.45 -7.88
N ASN A 37 3.09 -2.34 -7.31
CA ASN A 37 4.42 -1.83 -7.63
C ASN A 37 5.52 -2.78 -7.14
N VAL A 38 5.37 -3.39 -5.96
CA VAL A 38 6.30 -4.41 -5.46
C VAL A 38 6.37 -5.60 -6.41
N ASP A 39 5.22 -6.09 -6.88
CA ASP A 39 5.15 -7.21 -7.83
C ASP A 39 5.85 -6.88 -9.17
N GLU A 40 5.65 -5.64 -9.67
CA GLU A 40 6.33 -5.16 -10.86
C GLU A 40 7.85 -5.12 -10.67
N LYS A 41 8.34 -4.63 -9.51
CA LYS A 41 9.77 -4.60 -9.20
C LYS A 41 10.37 -6.01 -9.08
N TYR A 42 9.65 -6.96 -8.49
CA TYR A 42 10.08 -8.36 -8.46
C TYR A 42 10.19 -8.95 -9.86
N LYS A 43 9.22 -8.66 -10.74
CA LYS A 43 9.27 -9.11 -12.13
C LYS A 43 10.49 -8.53 -12.86
N LEU A 44 10.73 -7.22 -12.76
CA LEU A 44 11.87 -6.55 -13.38
C LEU A 44 13.21 -7.07 -12.86
N LEU A 45 13.31 -7.31 -11.55
CA LEU A 45 14.49 -7.93 -10.94
C LEU A 45 14.74 -9.34 -11.49
N GLY A 46 13.68 -10.15 -11.60
CA GLY A 46 13.77 -11.50 -12.17
C GLY A 46 14.24 -11.48 -13.64
N GLU A 47 13.68 -10.57 -14.46
CA GLU A 47 14.09 -10.38 -15.85
C GLU A 47 15.55 -9.91 -15.98
N LEU A 48 15.97 -8.99 -15.11
CA LEU A 48 17.36 -8.50 -15.04
C LEU A 48 18.32 -9.65 -14.73
N VAL A 49 18.08 -10.40 -13.65
CA VAL A 49 18.95 -11.50 -13.22
C VAL A 49 18.98 -12.61 -14.27
N TYR A 50 17.82 -12.98 -14.83
CA TYR A 50 17.75 -13.97 -15.90
C TYR A 50 18.60 -13.56 -17.11
N THR A 51 18.45 -12.31 -17.57
CA THR A 51 19.19 -11.79 -18.72
C THR A 51 20.69 -11.72 -18.42
N ALA A 52 21.06 -11.26 -17.22
CA ALA A 52 22.45 -11.17 -16.80
C ALA A 52 23.13 -12.55 -16.76
N LEU A 53 22.46 -13.57 -16.20
CA LEU A 53 22.99 -14.93 -16.16
C LEU A 53 23.08 -15.54 -17.57
N LYS A 54 22.09 -15.31 -18.43
CA LYS A 54 22.11 -15.77 -19.82
C LYS A 54 23.25 -15.13 -20.63
N GLU A 55 23.57 -13.88 -20.38
CA GLU A 55 24.59 -13.10 -21.10
C GLU A 55 25.95 -13.10 -20.39
N ASN A 56 26.08 -13.80 -19.26
CA ASN A 56 27.27 -13.83 -18.40
C ASN A 56 27.75 -12.42 -17.98
N LYS A 57 26.80 -11.56 -17.60
CA LYS A 57 27.02 -10.19 -17.13
C LYS A 57 26.83 -10.10 -15.62
N THR A 58 27.58 -9.20 -14.98
CA THR A 58 27.38 -8.82 -13.58
C THR A 58 26.42 -7.64 -13.50
N VAL A 59 25.45 -7.71 -12.58
CA VAL A 59 24.39 -6.69 -12.42
C VAL A 59 24.14 -6.36 -10.94
N ASP A 60 25.13 -6.61 -10.07
CA ASP A 60 24.99 -6.56 -8.61
C ASP A 60 24.47 -5.21 -8.11
N ASP A 61 24.96 -4.09 -8.66
CA ASP A 61 24.49 -2.74 -8.29
C ASP A 61 23.01 -2.52 -8.66
N GLN A 62 22.58 -3.02 -9.82
CA GLN A 62 21.19 -2.90 -10.28
C GLN A 62 20.27 -3.79 -9.43
N VAL A 63 20.73 -5.00 -9.09
CA VAL A 63 20.04 -5.91 -8.16
C VAL A 63 19.87 -5.24 -6.80
N GLN A 64 20.94 -4.65 -6.26
CA GLN A 64 20.89 -3.95 -4.98
C GLN A 64 19.93 -2.75 -5.01
N ALA A 65 19.89 -2.01 -6.13
CA ALA A 65 18.93 -0.92 -6.30
C ALA A 65 17.47 -1.43 -6.25
N TYR A 66 17.15 -2.50 -6.97
CA TYR A 66 15.82 -3.11 -6.92
C TYR A 66 15.45 -3.61 -5.52
N ILE A 67 16.38 -4.24 -4.80
CA ILE A 67 16.17 -4.68 -3.41
C ILE A 67 15.81 -3.48 -2.52
N ASN A 68 16.59 -2.40 -2.59
CA ASN A 68 16.35 -1.21 -1.78
C ASN A 68 14.98 -0.58 -2.11
N GLU A 69 14.60 -0.50 -3.38
CA GLU A 69 13.28 0.00 -3.79
C GLU A 69 12.14 -0.88 -3.26
N ILE A 70 12.29 -2.21 -3.32
CA ILE A 70 11.30 -3.15 -2.78
C ILE A 70 11.16 -2.99 -1.27
N ASP A 71 12.26 -2.84 -0.54
CA ASP A 71 12.25 -2.67 0.91
C ASP A 71 11.56 -1.35 1.32
N ILE A 72 11.80 -0.26 0.58
CA ILE A 72 11.10 1.01 0.79
C ILE A 72 9.59 0.85 0.57
N LEU A 73 9.17 0.22 -0.53
CA LEU A 73 7.75 -0.01 -0.83
C LEU A 73 7.09 -0.91 0.21
N LYS A 74 7.79 -1.92 0.72
CA LYS A 74 7.29 -2.78 1.80
C LYS A 74 7.15 -2.03 3.12
N ALA A 75 8.09 -1.15 3.45
CA ALA A 75 7.97 -0.28 4.61
C ALA A 75 6.77 0.69 4.48
N GLU A 76 6.51 1.20 3.27
CA GLU A 76 5.33 2.02 2.98
C GLU A 76 4.04 1.22 3.17
N ILE A 77 3.96 -0.02 2.66
CA ILE A 77 2.82 -0.92 2.89
C ILE A 77 2.60 -1.13 4.38
N ALA A 78 3.65 -1.47 5.15
CA ALA A 78 3.53 -1.70 6.58
C ALA A 78 3.03 -0.46 7.34
N ASN A 79 3.47 0.74 6.94
CA ASN A 79 2.99 1.99 7.50
C ASN A 79 1.50 2.22 7.16
N LEU A 80 1.09 2.02 5.90
CA LEU A 80 -0.30 2.15 5.48
C LEU A 80 -1.21 1.11 6.16
N GLU A 81 -0.73 -0.12 6.36
CA GLU A 81 -1.43 -1.18 7.08
C GLU A 81 -1.59 -0.81 8.57
N SER A 82 -0.57 -0.23 9.21
CA SER A 82 -0.69 0.26 10.60
C SER A 82 -1.72 1.39 10.76
N GLN A 83 -1.93 2.20 9.71
CA GLN A 83 -2.96 3.24 9.69
C GLN A 83 -4.38 2.69 9.55
N LEU A 84 -4.52 1.45 9.04
CA LEU A 84 -5.81 0.76 8.97
C LEU A 84 -6.19 0.03 10.27
N GLY A 85 -5.23 -0.16 11.17
CA GLY A 85 -5.41 -0.87 12.44
C GLY A 85 -5.42 -2.40 12.30
N GLU A 86 -5.00 -3.08 13.37
CA GLU A 86 -5.34 -4.49 13.64
C GLU A 86 -6.86 -4.73 13.59
#